data_AF-A0A933GIY9-F1
#
_entry.id   AF-A0A933GIY9-F1
#
_cell.length_a   1.000
_cell.length_b   1.000
_cell.length_c   1.000
_cell.angle_alpha   90.00
_cell.angle_beta   90.00
_cell.angle_gamma   90.00
#
_symmetry.space_group_name_H-M   'P 1'
#
loop_
_entity.id
_entity.type
_entity.pdbx_description
1 polymer ?
#
loop_
_entity_poly.entity_id
_entity_poly.type
_entity_poly.pdbx_seq_one_letter_code
_entity_poly.pdbx_strand_id
1 'polypeptide(L)'
;VLLGGAPRAYPWPALVKQRVIHDAVGVEPLVIFYQPGTLSALDEPQIEQSRSIGATGVFSPTVAGRSLTFEPAGDGFRDRETGSVWNLLGHAVKGPLAGQRLRAVPHVDAFWFAWAAFHPSTSVYGGP
;
A
#
# COMPACT_ATOMS: atom_id res chain seq x y z
N VAL A 1 -4.34 6.96 -5.63
CA VAL A 1 -5.65 6.72 -4.99
C VAL A 1 -6.60 7.86 -5.30
N LEU A 2 -7.91 7.62 -5.31
CA LEU A 2 -8.94 8.66 -5.37
C LEU A 2 -9.97 8.37 -4.27
N LEU A 3 -9.95 9.16 -3.21
CA LEU A 3 -10.82 9.00 -2.03
C LEU A 3 -11.61 10.28 -1.80
N GLY A 4 -12.93 10.17 -1.62
CA GLY A 4 -13.79 11.35 -1.42
C GLY A 4 -13.67 12.43 -2.50
N GLY A 5 -13.27 12.08 -3.74
CA GLY A 5 -13.00 13.04 -4.82
C GLY A 5 -11.64 13.74 -4.75
N ALA A 6 -10.79 13.42 -3.76
CA ALA A 6 -9.44 13.94 -3.61
C ALA A 6 -8.41 12.94 -4.17
N PRO A 7 -7.82 13.19 -5.35
CA PRO A 7 -6.76 12.35 -5.88
C PRO A 7 -5.44 12.58 -5.13
N ARG A 8 -4.77 11.48 -4.78
CA ARG A 8 -3.44 11.51 -4.17
C ARG A 8 -2.52 10.46 -4.80
N ALA A 9 -1.32 10.88 -5.15
CA ALA A 9 -0.27 10.04 -5.73
C ALA A 9 0.84 9.79 -4.71
N TYR A 10 1.36 8.57 -4.72
CA TYR A 10 2.47 8.15 -3.88
C TYR A 10 3.65 7.79 -4.78
N PRO A 11 4.73 8.61 -4.79
CA PRO A 11 5.87 8.33 -5.65
C PRO A 11 6.49 6.98 -5.35
N TRP A 12 6.79 6.21 -6.40
CA TRP A 12 7.41 4.89 -6.27
C TRP A 12 8.66 4.84 -5.38
N PRO A 13 9.61 5.79 -5.47
CA PRO A 13 10.79 5.80 -4.59
C PRO A 13 10.43 5.92 -3.10
N ALA A 14 9.34 6.64 -2.77
CA ALA A 14 8.89 6.76 -1.38
C ALA A 14 8.32 5.44 -0.87
N LEU A 15 7.52 4.72 -1.69
CA LEU A 15 6.99 3.40 -1.37
C LEU A 15 8.10 2.39 -1.12
N VAL A 16 9.09 2.33 -2.02
CA VAL A 16 10.24 1.44 -1.90
C VAL A 16 11.04 1.71 -0.64
N LYS A 17 11.33 3.00 -0.37
CA LYS A 17 12.14 3.40 0.79
C LYS A 17 11.44 3.13 2.12
N GLN A 18 10.16 3.48 2.23
CA GLN A 18 9.44 3.44 3.51
C GLN A 18 8.82 2.07 3.79
N ARG A 19 8.45 1.30 2.76
CA ARG A 19 7.73 0.01 2.80
C ARG A 19 6.35 0.03 3.43
N VAL A 20 6.12 0.90 4.42
CA VAL A 20 4.83 1.19 5.04
C VAL A 20 4.67 2.70 5.08
N ILE A 21 3.58 3.21 4.51
CA ILE A 21 3.21 4.63 4.59
C ILE A 21 1.86 4.73 5.27
N HIS A 22 1.81 5.47 6.38
CA HIS A 22 0.55 5.91 6.99
C HIS A 22 0.25 7.31 6.49
N ASP A 23 -0.97 7.54 6.03
CA ASP A 23 -1.39 8.83 5.51
C ASP A 23 -2.90 9.03 5.71
N ALA A 24 -3.37 10.23 5.41
CA ALA A 24 -4.79 10.53 5.34
C ALA A 24 -5.10 11.32 4.08
N VAL A 25 -6.18 10.96 3.39
CA VAL A 25 -6.73 11.72 2.27
C VAL A 25 -8.02 12.38 2.75
N GLY A 26 -7.97 13.69 2.97
CA GLY A 26 -9.03 14.38 3.71
C GLY A 26 -9.11 13.86 5.14
N VAL A 27 -10.25 13.27 5.51
CA VAL A 27 -10.47 12.66 6.83
C VAL A 27 -10.35 11.14 6.83
N GLU A 28 -10.08 10.52 5.68
CA GLU A 28 -10.01 9.07 5.54
C GLU A 28 -8.57 8.58 5.77
N PRO A 29 -8.29 7.85 6.87
CA PRO A 29 -6.97 7.28 7.10
C PRO A 29 -6.74 6.09 6.18
N LEU A 30 -5.51 5.97 5.69
CA LEU A 30 -5.05 4.84 4.90
C LEU A 30 -3.65 4.40 5.30
N VAL A 31 -3.35 3.13 5.05
CA VAL A 31 -2.00 2.57 5.09
C VAL A 31 -1.67 1.95 3.75
N ILE A 32 -0.46 2.18 3.28
CA ILE A 32 0.08 1.59 2.06
C ILE A 32 1.19 0.64 2.45
N PHE A 33 1.06 -0.59 1.98
CA PHE A 33 2.04 -1.64 2.08
C PHE A 33 2.78 -1.77 0.75
N TYR A 34 4.11 -1.84 0.84
CA TYR A 34 4.97 -2.17 -0.29
C TYR A 34 5.83 -3.39 0.05
N GLN A 35 5.73 -4.41 -0.79
CA GLN A 35 6.52 -5.62 -0.70
C GLN A 35 7.42 -5.76 -1.94
N PRO A 36 8.75 -5.86 -1.78
CA PRO A 36 9.64 -6.15 -2.89
C PRO A 36 9.51 -7.62 -3.33
N GLY A 37 10.03 -7.94 -4.52
CA GLY A 37 10.24 -9.33 -4.95
C GLY A 37 9.25 -9.85 -5.99
N THR A 38 8.15 -9.15 -6.25
CA THR A 38 7.32 -9.44 -7.42
C THR A 38 8.06 -9.08 -8.69
N LEU A 39 8.19 -10.04 -9.60
CA LEU A 39 8.81 -9.86 -10.91
C LEU A 39 7.75 -9.48 -11.95
N SER A 40 8.13 -8.69 -12.96
CA SER A 40 7.22 -8.39 -14.06
C SER A 40 6.87 -9.66 -14.83
N ALA A 41 5.60 -9.83 -15.19
CA ALA A 41 5.14 -10.93 -16.02
C ALA A 41 5.26 -10.65 -17.53
N LEU A 42 5.63 -9.42 -17.91
CA LEU A 42 5.53 -8.91 -19.29
C LEU A 42 6.85 -8.41 -19.85
N ASP A 43 7.93 -8.43 -19.07
CA ASP A 43 9.19 -7.80 -19.48
C ASP A 43 10.14 -8.77 -20.20
N GLU A 44 10.23 -10.03 -19.75
CA GLU A 44 11.08 -11.06 -20.36
C GLU A 44 10.29 -12.36 -20.64
N PRO A 45 10.71 -13.19 -21.61
CA PRO A 45 10.09 -14.49 -21.89
C PRO A 45 10.13 -15.46 -20.70
N GLN A 46 11.13 -15.34 -19.83
CA GLN A 46 11.26 -16.10 -18.59
C GLN A 46 11.09 -15.16 -17.39
N ILE A 47 10.06 -15.39 -16.58
CA ILE A 47 9.70 -14.51 -15.43
C ILE A 47 10.88 -14.36 -14.45
N GLU A 48 11.65 -15.42 -14.22
CA GLU A 48 12.81 -15.41 -13.31
C GLU A 48 13.90 -14.39 -13.70
N GLN A 49 13.94 -13.98 -14.97
CA GLN A 49 14.89 -12.99 -15.50
C GLN A 49 14.27 -11.58 -15.57
N SER A 50 12.98 -11.45 -15.29
CA SER A 50 12.29 -10.16 -15.33
C SER A 50 12.69 -9.26 -14.17
N ARG A 51 12.61 -7.95 -14.37
CA ARG A 51 12.90 -6.97 -13.31
C ARG A 51 11.92 -7.09 -12.15
N SER A 52 12.41 -6.77 -10.95
CA SER A 52 11.59 -6.64 -9.75
C SER A 52 10.77 -5.35 -9.83
N ILE A 53 9.46 -5.49 -9.83
CA ILE A 53 8.48 -4.40 -9.83
C ILE A 53 7.77 -4.27 -8.50
N GLY A 54 7.98 -5.20 -7.56
CA GLY A 54 7.31 -5.18 -6.26
C GLY A 54 5.78 -5.22 -6.37
N ALA A 55 5.11 -5.12 -5.24
CA ALA A 55 3.66 -5.08 -5.19
C ALA A 55 3.17 -4.17 -4.07
N THR A 56 2.01 -3.55 -4.29
CA THR A 56 1.39 -2.61 -3.38
C THR A 56 0.05 -3.14 -2.86
N GLY A 57 -0.29 -2.76 -1.64
CA GLY A 57 -1.62 -2.94 -1.08
C GLY A 57 -2.02 -1.69 -0.31
N VAL A 58 -3.24 -1.20 -0.52
CA VAL A 58 -3.74 0.02 0.15
C VAL A 58 -4.99 -0.30 0.93
N PHE A 59 -5.02 0.09 2.20
CA PHE A 59 -6.06 -0.32 3.13
C PHE A 59 -6.47 0.80 4.07
N SER A 60 -7.70 0.73 4.58
CA SER A 60 -8.08 1.43 5.79
C SER A 60 -7.42 0.72 6.99
N PRO A 61 -6.67 1.43 7.85
CA PRO A 61 -5.94 0.82 8.96
C PRO A 61 -6.84 0.57 10.17
N THR A 62 -8.15 0.42 9.98
CA THR A 62 -9.12 0.26 11.07
C THR A 62 -9.74 -1.13 11.06
N VAL A 63 -9.69 -1.82 12.19
CA VAL A 63 -10.30 -3.14 12.40
C VAL A 63 -11.16 -3.07 13.65
N ALA A 64 -12.45 -3.42 13.53
CA ALA A 64 -13.40 -3.42 14.64
C ALA A 64 -13.39 -2.12 15.49
N GLY A 65 -13.28 -0.95 14.83
CA GLY A 65 -13.25 0.36 15.48
C GLY A 65 -11.89 0.76 16.09
N ARG A 66 -10.87 -0.09 16.02
CA ARG A 66 -9.50 0.23 16.44
C ARG A 66 -8.66 0.66 15.25
N SER A 67 -8.03 1.82 15.34
CA SER A 67 -6.97 2.21 14.41
C SER A 67 -5.68 1.46 14.73
N LEU A 68 -5.03 0.95 13.69
CA LEU A 68 -3.77 0.22 13.76
C LEU A 68 -2.66 1.02 13.09
N THR A 69 -1.44 0.85 13.57
CA THR A 69 -0.22 1.35 12.93
C THR A 69 0.72 0.19 12.67
N PHE A 70 1.44 0.25 11.55
CA PHE A 70 2.18 -0.88 11.01
C PHE A 70 3.67 -0.59 10.90
N GLU A 71 4.45 -1.65 10.88
CA GLU A 71 5.86 -1.60 10.51
C GLU A 71 6.24 -2.80 9.64
N PRO A 72 7.25 -2.68 8.77
CA PRO A 72 7.73 -3.81 7.99
C PRO A 72 8.21 -4.94 8.90
N ALA A 73 7.84 -6.19 8.61
CA ALA A 73 8.23 -7.35 9.41
C ALA A 73 8.45 -8.59 8.52
N GLY A 74 9.72 -8.93 8.25
CA GLY A 74 10.07 -10.04 7.37
C GLY A 74 9.32 -9.99 6.04
N ASP A 75 8.56 -11.04 5.76
CA ASP A 75 7.72 -11.20 4.55
C ASP A 75 6.32 -10.56 4.67
N GLY A 76 6.11 -9.68 5.64
CA GLY A 76 4.83 -9.01 5.86
C GLY A 76 4.94 -7.72 6.66
N PHE A 77 3.88 -7.41 7.40
CA PHE A 77 3.69 -6.16 8.13
C PHE A 77 3.19 -6.45 9.53
N ARG A 78 3.76 -5.84 10.56
CA ARG A 78 3.33 -6.05 11.94
C ARG A 78 2.55 -4.85 12.44
N ASP A 79 1.37 -5.05 13.02
CA ASP A 79 0.68 -3.97 13.74
C ASP A 79 1.28 -3.75 15.13
N ARG A 80 1.37 -2.49 15.56
CA ARG A 80 2.02 -2.12 16.83
C ARG A 80 1.12 -2.31 18.04
N GLU A 81 -0.19 -2.30 17.84
CA GLU A 81 -1.20 -2.32 18.91
C GLU A 81 -1.43 -3.71 19.48
N THR A 82 -1.28 -4.75 18.67
CA THR A 82 -1.49 -6.16 19.06
C THR A 82 -0.29 -7.05 18.74
N GLY A 83 0.62 -6.57 17.88
CA GLY A 83 1.75 -7.35 17.42
C GLY A 83 1.37 -8.42 16.40
N SER A 84 0.17 -8.38 15.80
CA SER A 84 -0.23 -9.34 14.77
C SER A 84 0.52 -9.08 13.48
N VAL A 85 0.74 -10.13 12.69
CA VAL A 85 1.44 -10.06 11.41
C VAL A 85 0.44 -10.21 10.28
N TRP A 86 0.57 -9.33 9.29
CA TRP A 86 -0.31 -9.13 8.17
C TRP A 86 0.45 -9.37 6.86
N ASN A 87 -0.22 -9.97 5.88
CA ASN A 87 0.32 -10.12 4.54
C ASN A 87 0.00 -8.89 3.65
N LEU A 88 0.57 -8.85 2.45
CA LEU A 88 0.34 -7.77 1.48
C LEU A 88 -1.13 -7.57 1.10
N LEU A 89 -1.95 -8.62 1.20
CA LEU A 89 -3.39 -8.58 0.90
C LEU A 89 -4.23 -8.01 2.06
N GLY A 90 -3.58 -7.58 3.15
CA GLY A 90 -4.24 -7.02 4.32
C GLY A 90 -4.91 -8.08 5.20
N HIS A 91 -4.46 -9.33 5.17
CA HIS A 91 -4.95 -10.38 6.08
C HIS A 91 -3.99 -10.58 7.24
N ALA A 92 -4.52 -10.62 8.46
CA ALA A 92 -3.76 -11.04 9.62
C ALA A 92 -3.54 -12.55 9.55
N VAL A 93 -2.29 -12.96 9.40
CA VAL A 93 -1.87 -14.36 9.25
C VAL A 93 -1.36 -14.96 10.56
N LYS A 94 -0.93 -14.12 11.52
CA LYS A 94 -0.43 -14.56 12.83
C LYS A 94 -0.76 -13.53 13.91
N GLY A 95 -0.85 -13.98 15.16
CA GLY A 95 -1.06 -13.11 16.32
C GLY A 95 -2.54 -12.91 16.69
N PRO A 96 -2.84 -12.01 17.64
CA PRO A 96 -4.17 -11.84 18.22
C PRO A 96 -5.30 -11.53 17.23
N LEU A 97 -4.99 -10.91 16.09
CA LEU A 97 -5.97 -10.55 15.06
C LEU A 97 -6.04 -11.57 13.92
N ALA A 98 -5.39 -12.74 14.02
CA ALA A 98 -5.36 -13.74 12.95
C ALA A 98 -6.77 -14.07 12.40
N GLY A 99 -6.88 -14.12 11.07
CA GLY A 99 -8.15 -14.32 10.36
C GLY A 99 -8.90 -13.02 10.03
N GLN A 100 -8.56 -11.89 10.67
CA GLN A 100 -9.12 -10.58 10.34
C GLN A 100 -8.54 -10.04 9.02
N ARG A 101 -9.28 -9.11 8.41
CA ARG A 101 -8.92 -8.48 7.13
C ARG A 101 -9.08 -6.97 7.23
N LEU A 102 -8.11 -6.23 6.71
CA LEU A 102 -8.25 -4.80 6.48
C LEU A 102 -9.19 -4.55 5.31
N ARG A 103 -9.92 -3.43 5.36
CA ARG A 103 -10.74 -3.00 4.23
C ARG A 103 -9.83 -2.42 3.15
N ALA A 104 -9.83 -3.03 1.97
CA ALA A 104 -9.08 -2.52 0.82
C ALA A 104 -9.60 -1.14 0.39
N VAL A 105 -8.67 -0.27 0.04
CA VAL A 105 -8.94 1.03 -0.59
C VAL A 105 -8.66 0.89 -2.09
N PRO A 106 -9.62 1.25 -2.95
CA PRO A 106 -9.40 1.27 -4.39
C PRO A 106 -8.18 2.13 -4.77
N HIS A 107 -7.27 1.53 -5.52
CA HIS A 107 -6.03 2.17 -5.97
C HIS A 107 -5.62 1.59 -7.31
N VAL A 108 -4.67 2.27 -7.95
CA VAL A 108 -4.07 1.84 -9.22
C VAL A 108 -2.59 2.17 -9.18
N ASP A 109 -1.79 1.22 -9.68
CA ASP A 109 -0.39 1.45 -10.02
C ASP A 109 -0.36 1.89 -11.48
N ALA A 110 -0.09 3.17 -11.71
CA ALA A 110 -0.18 3.79 -13.02
C ALA A 110 1.04 4.68 -13.30
N PHE A 111 1.38 4.84 -14.58
CA PHE A 111 2.32 5.88 -14.97
C PHE A 111 1.74 7.27 -14.68
N TRP A 112 2.59 8.14 -14.16
CA TRP A 112 2.21 9.50 -13.74
C TRP A 112 1.49 10.28 -14.83
N PHE A 113 1.99 10.25 -16.06
CA PHE A 113 1.41 11.01 -17.18
C PHE A 113 -0.03 10.58 -17.48
N ALA A 114 -0.34 9.29 -17.36
CA ALA A 114 -1.67 8.77 -17.61
C ALA A 114 -2.62 9.22 -16.49
N TRP A 115 -2.20 9.09 -15.23
CA TRP A 115 -3.00 9.51 -14.09
C TRP A 115 -3.28 11.02 -14.07
N ALA A 116 -2.23 11.83 -14.25
CA ALA A 116 -2.31 13.29 -14.17
C ALA A 116 -3.19 13.90 -15.27
N ALA A 117 -3.29 13.24 -16.44
CA ALA A 117 -4.19 13.67 -17.51
C ALA A 117 -5.68 13.61 -17.10
N PHE A 118 -6.08 12.62 -16.30
CA PHE A 118 -7.45 12.46 -15.80
C PHE A 118 -7.68 13.15 -14.45
N HIS A 119 -6.63 13.35 -13.66
CA HIS A 119 -6.69 13.91 -12.31
C HIS A 119 -5.65 15.03 -12.10
N PRO A 120 -5.81 16.19 -12.75
CA PRO A 120 -4.81 17.26 -12.71
C PRO A 120 -4.65 17.90 -11.32
N SER A 121 -5.66 17.81 -10.45
CA SER A 121 -5.62 18.32 -9.07
C SER A 121 -4.97 17.35 -8.07
N THR A 122 -4.21 16.36 -8.55
CA THR A 122 -3.58 15.33 -7.71
C THR A 122 -2.56 15.92 -6.75
N SER A 123 -2.73 15.69 -5.46
CA SER A 123 -1.68 15.94 -4.45
C SER A 123 -0.63 14.84 -4.48
N VAL A 124 0.63 15.16 -4.20
CA VAL A 124 1.74 14.19 -4.22
C VAL A 124 2.28 14.02 -2.81
N TYR A 125 2.35 12.78 -2.34
CA TYR A 125 2.91 12.46 -1.02
C TYR A 125 4.39 12.86 -0.93
N GLY A 126 4.73 13.61 0.12
CA GLY A 126 6.09 14.11 0.36
C GLY A 126 6.55 15.21 -0.60
N GLY A 127 5.68 15.68 -1.50
CA GLY A 127 5.92 16.91 -2.28
C GLY A 127 5.68 18.17 -1.43
N PRO A 128 6.15 19.34 -1.91
CA PRO A 128 5.74 20.64 -1.34
C PRO A 128 4.23 20.87 -1.46
#